data_AF-A0A926DYD8-F1
#
_entry.id   AF-A0A926DYD8-F1
#
_cell.length_a   1.000
_cell.length_b   1.000
_cell.length_c   1.000
_cell.angle_alpha   90.00
_cell.angle_beta   90.00
_cell.angle_gamma   90.00
#
_symmetry.space_group_name_H-M   'P 1'
#
loop_
_entity.id
_entity.type
_entity.pdbx_description
1 polymer ?
#
loop_
_entity_poly.entity_id
_entity_poly.type
_entity_poly.pdbx_seq_one_letter_code
_entity_poly.pdbx_strand_id
1 'polypeptide(L)'
;MNKDIRITFRVTPEDYERIKTKADQAHMSVSAYVRAAALRHKVVVVEGLKEQTHEFKGIGRSLNQLTILAHEGRVSVVDLDSVFSALEKNYIGLCELAEQERR
;
A
#
# COMPACT_ATOMS: atom_id res chain seq x y z
N MET A 1 -13.32 14.21 -18.11
CA MET A 1 -14.27 14.89 -17.22
C MET A 1 -13.75 16.29 -16.95
N ASN A 2 -14.36 17.33 -17.51
CA ASN A 2 -13.91 18.71 -17.32
C ASN A 2 -14.15 19.16 -15.87
N LYS A 3 -13.18 19.87 -15.29
CA LYS A 3 -13.21 20.39 -13.91
C LYS A 3 -13.53 21.88 -13.94
N ASP A 4 -14.70 22.25 -14.43
CA ASP A 4 -15.05 23.67 -14.69
C ASP A 4 -15.68 24.39 -13.48
N ILE A 5 -16.00 23.66 -12.39
CA ILE A 5 -16.57 24.24 -11.17
C ILE A 5 -15.46 24.57 -10.18
N ARG A 6 -15.29 25.86 -9.85
CA ARG A 6 -14.31 26.34 -8.86
C ARG A 6 -14.98 26.59 -7.51
N ILE A 7 -14.45 25.98 -6.46
CA ILE A 7 -14.85 26.22 -5.06
C ILE A 7 -13.71 27.01 -4.39
N THR A 8 -14.02 28.16 -3.80
CA THR A 8 -13.05 29.02 -3.11
C THR A 8 -13.44 29.14 -1.64
N PHE A 9 -12.50 28.92 -0.72
CA PHE A 9 -12.69 29.11 0.71
C PHE A 9 -11.47 29.84 1.30
N ARG A 10 -11.67 30.55 2.42
CA ARG A 10 -10.58 31.22 3.15
C ARG A 10 -10.06 30.28 4.22
N VAL A 11 -8.74 30.24 4.36
CA VAL A 11 -8.03 29.50 5.41
C VAL A 11 -7.09 30.45 6.12
N THR A 12 -6.79 30.14 7.38
CA THR A 12 -5.70 30.81 8.08
C THR A 12 -4.36 30.35 7.48
N PRO A 13 -3.27 31.12 7.65
CA PRO A 13 -1.94 30.68 7.24
C PRO A 13 -1.52 29.35 7.89
N GLU A 14 -1.90 29.15 9.16
CA GLU A 14 -1.62 27.91 9.89
C GLU A 14 -2.37 26.71 9.30
N ASP A 15 -3.65 26.87 8.98
CA ASP A 15 -4.43 25.81 8.33
C ASP A 15 -3.89 25.48 6.94
N TYR A 16 -3.42 26.49 6.20
CA TYR A 16 -2.81 26.28 4.89
C TYR A 16 -1.56 25.40 4.97
N GLU A 17 -0.65 25.70 5.90
CA GLU A 17 0.57 24.89 6.09
C GLU A 17 0.21 23.46 6.52
N ARG A 18 -0.77 23.28 7.42
CA ARG A 18 -1.27 21.95 7.81
C ARG A 18 -1.82 21.17 6.62
N ILE A 19 -2.61 21.80 5.75
CA ILE A 19 -3.15 21.17 4.55
C ILE A 19 -2.03 20.81 3.58
N LYS A 20 -1.03 21.69 3.42
CA LYS A 20 0.11 21.48 2.54
C LYS A 20 0.96 20.29 3.01
N THR A 21 1.33 20.23 4.28
CA THR A 21 2.09 19.09 4.82
C THR A 21 1.34 17.77 4.62
N LYS A 22 0.03 17.73 4.87
CA LYS A 22 -0.77 16.52 4.64
C LYS A 22 -0.89 16.14 3.16
N ALA A 23 -0.96 17.14 2.27
CA ALA A 23 -0.95 16.92 0.83
C ALA A 23 0.40 16.36 0.35
N ASP A 24 1.51 16.86 0.89
CA ASP A 24 2.86 16.39 0.59
C ASP A 24 3.08 14.96 1.09
N GLN A 25 2.63 14.63 2.30
CA GLN A 25 2.59 13.26 2.84
C GLN A 25 1.80 12.33 1.93
N ALA A 26 0.66 12.79 1.39
CA ALA A 26 -0.15 12.00 0.45
C ALA A 26 0.41 11.96 -0.98
N HIS A 27 1.53 12.62 -1.26
CA HIS A 27 2.08 12.79 -2.60
C HIS A 27 1.06 13.37 -3.60
N MET A 28 0.22 14.30 -3.14
CA MET A 28 -0.82 14.94 -3.92
C MET A 28 -0.62 16.45 -3.94
N SER A 29 -1.04 17.11 -5.04
CA SER A 29 -1.18 18.58 -5.00
C SER A 29 -2.23 18.97 -3.96
N VAL A 30 -2.08 20.14 -3.32
CA VAL A 30 -3.04 20.68 -2.34
C VAL A 30 -4.48 20.62 -2.84
N SER A 31 -4.72 20.99 -4.11
CA SER A 31 -6.07 20.94 -4.69
C SER A 31 -6.61 19.50 -4.81
N ALA A 32 -5.75 18.54 -5.13
CA ALA A 32 -6.13 17.14 -5.25
C ALA A 32 -6.35 16.52 -3.87
N TYR A 33 -5.51 16.88 -2.89
CA TYR A 33 -5.66 16.49 -1.51
C TYR A 33 -6.97 17.02 -0.91
N VAL A 34 -7.27 18.31 -1.03
CA VAL A 34 -8.51 18.90 -0.51
C VAL A 34 -9.75 18.27 -1.15
N ARG A 35 -9.73 18.04 -2.48
CA ARG A 35 -10.82 17.32 -3.15
C ARG A 35 -10.96 15.89 -2.64
N ALA A 36 -9.84 15.17 -2.48
CA ALA A 36 -9.85 13.81 -1.99
C ALA A 36 -10.34 13.75 -0.53
N ALA A 37 -9.91 14.66 0.33
CA ALA A 37 -10.34 14.76 1.73
C ALA A 37 -11.82 15.19 1.86
N ALA A 38 -12.31 16.05 0.97
CA ALA A 38 -13.72 16.46 0.96
C ALA A 38 -14.66 15.38 0.41
N LEU A 39 -14.17 14.51 -0.49
CA LEU A 39 -14.96 13.43 -1.12
C LEU A 39 -14.75 12.06 -0.48
N ARG A 40 -13.63 11.83 0.21
CA ARG A 40 -13.28 10.59 0.90
C ARG A 40 -13.15 10.86 2.40
N HIS A 41 -13.80 10.05 3.20
CA HIS A 41 -13.75 10.16 4.66
C HIS A 41 -12.37 9.94 5.30
N LYS A 42 -11.37 9.37 4.60
CA LYS A 42 -9.96 9.34 5.04
C LYS A 42 -9.03 9.30 3.81
N VAL A 43 -8.09 10.24 3.69
CA VAL A 43 -6.92 10.12 2.79
C VAL A 43 -5.84 9.42 3.61
N VAL A 44 -5.62 8.14 3.33
CA VAL A 44 -4.68 7.28 4.08
C VAL A 44 -3.43 7.06 3.24
N VAL A 45 -2.28 7.36 3.82
CA VAL A 45 -0.96 7.15 3.23
C VAL A 45 -0.35 5.98 3.98
N VAL A 46 -0.31 4.81 3.34
CA VAL A 46 0.27 3.61 3.95
C VAL A 46 1.77 3.59 3.65
N GLU A 47 2.58 4.07 4.59
CA GLU A 47 4.02 3.83 4.57
C GLU A 47 4.31 2.39 5.03
N GLY A 48 5.21 1.69 4.33
CA GLY A 48 5.55 0.28 4.64
C GLY A 48 5.03 -0.77 3.62
N LEU A 49 4.05 -0.43 2.77
CA LEU A 49 3.54 -1.37 1.75
C LEU A 49 4.61 -1.79 0.73
N LYS A 50 5.59 -0.91 0.45
CA LYS A 50 6.70 -1.20 -0.47
C LYS A 50 7.60 -2.32 0.04
N GLU A 51 7.84 -2.39 1.35
CA GLU A 51 8.69 -3.40 1.98
C GLU A 51 8.02 -4.77 1.94
N GLN A 52 6.74 -4.83 2.31
CA GLN A 52 5.93 -6.05 2.18
C GLN A 52 5.85 -6.52 0.73
N THR A 53 5.67 -5.61 -0.23
CA THR A 53 5.66 -5.95 -1.67
C THR A 53 6.99 -6.54 -2.14
N HIS A 54 8.12 -6.11 -1.56
CA HIS A 54 9.43 -6.67 -1.88
C HIS A 54 9.57 -8.12 -1.35
N GLU A 55 9.12 -8.38 -0.13
CA GLU A 55 9.11 -9.73 0.45
C GLU A 55 8.19 -10.69 -0.30
N PHE A 56 6.98 -10.26 -0.64
CA PHE A 56 6.06 -11.04 -1.48
C PHE A 56 6.66 -11.40 -2.85
N LYS A 57 7.41 -10.47 -3.47
CA LYS A 57 8.14 -10.76 -4.72
C LYS A 57 9.25 -11.80 -4.51
N GLY A 58 9.93 -11.79 -3.37
CA GLY A 58 10.92 -12.81 -3.00
C GLY A 58 10.31 -14.20 -2.86
N ILE A 59 9.17 -14.30 -2.18
CA ILE A 59 8.39 -15.54 -2.03
C ILE A 59 7.92 -16.03 -3.40
N GLY A 60 7.35 -15.15 -4.23
CA GLY A 60 6.90 -15.50 -5.58
C GLY A 60 8.01 -16.01 -6.50
N ARG A 61 9.22 -15.44 -6.41
CA ARG A 61 10.40 -15.94 -7.14
C ARG A 61 10.80 -17.34 -6.69
N SER A 62 10.82 -17.57 -5.38
CA SER A 62 11.16 -18.88 -4.80
C SER A 62 10.15 -19.95 -5.20
N LEU A 63 8.86 -19.62 -5.16
CA LEU A 63 7.79 -20.50 -5.65
C LEU A 63 7.93 -20.79 -7.15
N ASN A 64 8.24 -19.78 -7.97
CA ASN A 64 8.41 -19.98 -9.41
C ASN A 64 9.60 -20.89 -9.74
N GLN A 65 10.71 -20.78 -9.00
CA GLN A 65 11.86 -21.68 -9.14
C GLN A 65 11.51 -23.11 -8.76
N LEU A 66 10.77 -23.32 -7.67
CA LEU A 66 10.30 -24.63 -7.25
C LEU A 66 9.35 -25.26 -8.28
N THR A 67 8.44 -24.48 -8.86
CA THR A 67 7.55 -24.93 -9.94
C THR A 67 8.31 -25.35 -11.19
N ILE A 68 9.34 -24.60 -11.59
CA ILE A 68 10.20 -24.95 -12.73
C ILE A 68 10.94 -26.28 -12.46
N LEU A 69 11.55 -26.42 -11.27
CA LEU A 69 12.27 -27.63 -10.88
C LEU A 69 11.36 -28.87 -10.77
N ALA A 70 10.12 -28.69 -10.30
CA ALA A 70 9.12 -29.75 -10.26
C ALA A 70 8.65 -30.13 -11.67
N HIS A 71 8.41 -29.15 -12.55
CA HIS A 71 8.01 -29.39 -13.93
C HIS A 71 9.12 -30.06 -14.77
N GLU A 72 10.38 -29.74 -14.51
CA GLU A 72 11.55 -30.43 -15.08
C GLU A 72 11.74 -31.87 -14.53
N GLY A 73 10.88 -32.32 -13.61
CA GLY A 73 10.96 -33.65 -12.99
C GLY A 73 12.14 -33.81 -12.05
N ARG A 74 12.81 -32.71 -11.67
CA ARG A 74 14.03 -32.71 -10.85
C ARG A 74 13.74 -32.73 -9.35
N VAL A 75 12.51 -32.39 -8.96
CA VAL A 75 12.05 -32.42 -7.56
C VAL A 75 10.64 -33.01 -7.51
N SER A 76 10.44 -34.08 -6.72
CA SER A 76 9.15 -34.78 -6.59
C SER A 76 8.42 -34.49 -5.28
N VAL A 77 9.14 -34.03 -4.24
CA VAL A 77 8.59 -33.59 -2.96
C VAL A 77 9.28 -32.30 -2.57
N VAL A 78 8.51 -31.22 -2.48
CA VAL A 78 8.96 -29.92 -2.01
C VAL A 78 8.33 -29.68 -0.64
N ASP A 79 9.15 -29.50 0.39
CA ASP A 79 8.69 -29.03 1.68
C ASP A 79 8.35 -27.54 1.58
N LEU A 80 7.07 -27.25 1.42
CA LEU A 80 6.52 -25.90 1.27
C LEU A 80 6.12 -25.28 2.61
N ASP A 81 6.26 -25.98 3.74
CA ASP A 81 5.80 -25.47 5.05
C ASP A 81 6.53 -24.17 5.42
N SER A 82 7.81 -24.09 5.07
CA SER A 82 8.61 -22.87 5.27
C SER A 82 8.10 -21.70 4.43
N VAL A 83 7.65 -21.95 3.19
CA VAL A 83 7.11 -20.95 2.26
C VAL A 83 5.72 -20.49 2.71
N PHE A 84 4.86 -21.43 3.11
CA PHE A 84 3.53 -21.14 3.65
C PHE A 84 3.62 -20.35 4.96
N SER A 85 4.53 -20.72 5.87
CA SER A 85 4.75 -19.99 7.11
C SER A 85 5.25 -18.56 6.87
N ALA A 86 6.13 -18.35 5.88
CA ALA A 86 6.60 -17.02 5.51
C ALA A 86 5.49 -16.18 4.83
N LEU A 87 4.63 -16.82 4.03
CA LEU A 87 3.48 -16.17 3.40
C LEU A 87 2.43 -15.76 4.44
N GLU A 88 2.13 -16.64 5.39
CA GLU A 88 1.17 -16.40 6.47
C GLU A 88 1.61 -15.23 7.35
N LYS A 89 2.89 -15.20 7.76
CA LYS A 89 3.44 -14.06 8.53
C LYS A 89 3.32 -12.74 7.78
N ASN A 90 3.64 -12.73 6.48
CA ASN A 90 3.53 -11.54 5.66
C ASN A 90 2.08 -11.09 5.46
N TYR A 91 1.16 -12.05 5.32
CA TYR A 91 -0.26 -11.78 5.20
C TYR A 91 -0.85 -11.20 6.51
N ILE A 92 -0.49 -11.76 7.66
CA ILE A 92 -0.88 -11.25 8.98
C ILE A 92 -0.35 -9.83 9.18
N GLY A 93 0.93 -9.57 8.88
CA GLY A 93 1.50 -8.21 8.97
C GLY A 93 0.82 -7.20 8.04
N LEU A 94 0.37 -7.63 6.86
CA LEU A 94 -0.44 -6.80 5.96
C LEU A 94 -1.81 -6.48 6.57
N CYS A 95 -2.46 -7.48 7.18
CA CYS A 95 -3.74 -7.29 7.88
C CYS A 95 -3.59 -6.37 9.09
N GLU A 96 -2.53 -6.50 9.87
CA GLU A 96 -2.24 -5.62 11.02
C GLU A 96 -2.02 -4.17 10.60
N LEU A 97 -1.23 -3.94 9.54
CA LEU A 97 -1.10 -2.60 8.95
C LEU A 97 -2.46 -2.09 8.45
N ALA A 98 -3.26 -2.92 7.78
CA ALA A 98 -4.58 -2.52 7.32
C ALA A 98 -5.58 -2.22 8.46
N GLU A 99 -5.42 -2.84 9.64
CA GLU A 99 -6.26 -2.63 10.82
C GLU A 99 -5.82 -1.43 11.66
N GLN A 100 -4.51 -1.16 11.77
CA GLN A 100 -3.99 0.06 12.40
C GLN A 100 -4.55 1.33 11.73
N GLU A 101 -4.82 1.27 10.43
CA GLU A 101 -5.37 2.36 9.63
C GLU A 101 -6.88 2.56 9.80
N ARG A 102 -7.59 1.66 10.50
CA ARG A 102 -9.04 1.73 10.69
C ARG A 102 -9.47 2.55 11.91
N ARG A 103 -8.57 2.85 12.86
CA ARG A 103 -8.82 3.79 13.96
C ARG A 103 -8.69 5.24 13.49
#